data_AF-A0A1A5ZZQ8-F1
#
_entry.id   AF-A0A1A5ZZQ8-F1
#
_cell.length_a   1.000
_cell.length_b   1.000
_cell.length_c   1.000
_cell.angle_alpha   90.00
_cell.angle_beta   90.00
_cell.angle_gamma   90.00
#
_symmetry.space_group_name_H-M   'P 1'
#
loop_
_entity.id
_entity.type
_entity.pdbx_description
1 polymer ?
#
loop_
_entity_poly.entity_id
_entity_poly.type
_entity_poly.pdbx_seq_one_letter_code
_entity_poly.pdbx_strand_id
1 'polypeptide(L)'
;MTTQTKNQNQSPLLPLDIRLRAIEAQLYGVPPSLASSSSSEDKSTLSSPGSRKSVIRQVRESQDAFERLSRESEGIKRLIEGYDQYLPLLNISTVLPVSSSSQQQELEQSQSNKSSNDNDTGIPMPNTDESSLLPDQVKLTMVMESANDLKEADRTLREIDLLTQRDAQGSGQLEDLIPLKPNLIHAIKEHQVRSKELTKVKNDITALLSRYNDFTSTTSDLFIDVHHDLQYLEDRVDRLETKRRKELESRY
;
A
#
# COMPACT_ATOMS: atom_id res chain seq x y z
N MET A 1 5.56 47.38 -1.72
CA MET A 1 6.62 47.47 -0.69
C MET A 1 7.03 46.05 -0.35
N THR A 2 8.19 45.68 -0.88
CA THR A 2 8.85 44.37 -0.94
C THR A 2 9.36 43.90 0.42
N THR A 3 8.90 42.74 0.90
CA THR A 3 9.61 41.99 1.95
C THR A 3 10.47 40.92 1.31
N GLN A 4 11.57 41.42 0.78
CA GLN A 4 12.91 40.86 0.75
C GLN A 4 13.06 39.40 1.25
N THR A 5 13.35 38.55 0.29
CA THR A 5 13.95 37.21 0.42
C THR A 5 15.07 37.20 1.45
N LYS A 6 14.82 36.58 2.61
CA LYS A 6 15.85 36.25 3.60
C LYS A 6 16.65 35.04 3.09
N ASN A 7 17.43 35.26 2.04
CA ASN A 7 18.48 34.36 1.59
C ASN A 7 19.64 34.51 2.57
N GLN A 8 19.50 33.94 3.77
CA GLN A 8 20.56 33.88 4.76
C GLN A 8 21.51 32.78 4.31
N ASN A 9 22.64 33.19 3.74
CA ASN A 9 23.95 32.56 3.88
C ASN A 9 23.86 31.17 4.52
N GLN A 10 23.55 30.16 3.71
CA GLN A 10 23.68 28.77 4.13
C GLN A 10 25.17 28.58 4.40
N SER A 11 25.55 28.60 5.68
CA SER A 11 26.89 28.20 6.07
C SER A 11 27.12 26.81 5.47
N PRO A 12 28.26 26.53 4.81
CA PRO A 12 28.54 25.20 4.26
C PRO A 12 28.54 24.11 5.34
N LEU A 13 28.54 24.51 6.61
CA LEU A 13 28.40 23.67 7.78
C LEU A 13 26.99 23.07 7.93
N LEU A 14 25.93 23.78 7.54
CA LEU A 14 24.56 23.28 7.71
C LEU A 14 24.26 22.06 6.81
N PRO A 15 24.57 22.07 5.49
CA PRO A 15 24.44 20.88 4.67
C PRO A 15 25.32 19.70 5.15
N LEU A 16 26.52 20.00 5.67
CA LEU A 16 27.42 18.97 6.21
C LEU A 16 26.86 18.34 7.48
N ASP A 17 26.29 19.13 8.39
CA ASP A 17 25.65 18.64 9.62
C ASP A 17 24.40 17.80 9.31
N ILE A 18 23.58 18.22 8.34
CA ILE A 18 22.43 17.43 7.86
C ILE A 18 22.90 16.10 7.25
N ARG A 19 23.96 16.12 6.43
CA ARG A 19 24.53 14.91 5.84
C ARG A 19 25.15 13.99 6.88
N LEU A 20 25.87 14.55 7.85
CA LEU A 20 26.48 13.81 8.96
C LEU A 20 25.38 13.17 9.82
N ARG A 21 24.34 13.93 10.18
CA ARG A 21 23.17 13.43 10.89
C ARG A 21 22.40 12.37 10.10
N ALA A 22 22.32 12.48 8.78
CA ALA A 22 21.73 11.46 7.92
C ALA A 22 22.57 10.17 7.90
N ILE A 23 23.91 10.29 7.87
CA ILE A 23 24.83 9.14 7.95
C ILE A 23 24.76 8.49 9.34
N GLU A 24 24.72 9.27 10.42
CA GLU A 24 24.54 8.77 11.78
C GLU A 24 23.19 8.06 11.95
N ALA A 25 22.12 8.64 11.41
CA ALA A 25 20.79 8.04 11.39
C ALA A 25 20.76 6.73 10.60
N GLN A 26 21.52 6.63 9.50
CA GLN A 26 21.64 5.41 8.72
C GLN A 26 22.49 4.35 9.45
N LEU A 27 23.57 4.76 10.10
CA LEU A 27 24.51 3.87 10.78
C LEU A 27 23.92 3.35 12.11
N TYR A 28 23.41 4.24 12.96
CA TYR A 28 22.90 3.91 14.30
C TYR A 28 21.38 3.72 14.35
N GLY A 29 20.65 4.10 13.29
CA GLY A 29 19.19 4.11 13.28
C GLY A 29 18.63 5.43 13.84
N VAL A 30 17.45 5.84 13.37
CA VAL A 30 16.74 7.02 13.92
C VAL A 30 16.02 6.61 15.21
N PRO A 31 16.20 7.32 16.34
CA PRO A 31 15.46 7.01 17.56
C PRO A 31 13.95 7.18 17.32
N PRO A 32 13.11 6.28 17.86
CA PRO A 32 11.68 6.24 17.57
C PRO A 32 10.93 7.52 17.99
N SER A 33 11.52 8.35 18.86
CA SER A 33 10.99 9.66 19.26
C SER A 33 10.96 10.70 18.13
N LEU A 34 11.78 10.54 17.09
CA LEU A 34 11.76 11.37 15.88
C LEU A 34 10.91 10.76 14.75
N ALA A 35 10.63 9.46 14.81
CA ALA A 35 9.81 8.75 13.82
C ALA A 35 8.31 8.74 14.19
N SER A 36 7.97 8.91 15.47
CA SER A 36 6.59 8.85 15.97
C SER A 36 5.80 10.17 15.84
N SER A 37 6.42 11.26 15.38
CA SER A 37 5.72 12.53 15.14
C SER A 37 5.03 12.59 13.77
N SER A 38 5.23 11.60 12.89
CA SER A 38 4.56 11.50 11.59
C SER A 38 3.93 10.12 11.40
N SER A 39 2.72 9.92 11.94
CA SER A 39 1.69 8.94 11.57
C SER A 39 1.10 8.22 12.78
N SER A 40 -0.14 8.56 13.10
CA SER A 40 -1.07 7.70 13.82
C SER A 40 -2.16 7.31 12.82
N GLU A 41 -2.56 6.04 12.89
CA GLU A 41 -3.68 5.40 12.17
C GLU A 41 -3.40 4.94 10.73
N ASP A 42 -2.86 3.73 10.57
CA ASP A 42 -3.72 2.61 10.16
C ASP A 42 -3.08 1.24 10.38
N LYS A 43 -3.94 0.27 10.70
CA LYS A 43 -3.63 -1.06 11.22
C LYS A 43 -3.84 -2.09 10.12
N SER A 44 -2.76 -2.67 9.59
CA SER A 44 -2.84 -3.94 8.86
C SER A 44 -1.59 -4.79 9.03
N THR A 45 -1.84 -6.06 9.26
CA THR A 45 -0.93 -7.20 9.33
C THR A 45 0.02 -7.28 8.14
N LEU A 46 1.23 -7.82 8.41
CA LEU A 46 2.32 -8.20 7.52
C LEU A 46 3.49 -7.18 7.50
N SER A 47 4.63 -7.63 8.06
CA SER A 47 5.96 -7.01 8.02
C SER A 47 6.02 -5.49 8.26
N SER A 48 6.34 -5.10 9.50
CA SER A 48 6.66 -3.71 9.89
C SER A 48 7.53 -2.99 8.84
N PRO A 49 7.00 -2.02 8.08
CA PRO A 49 7.75 -1.22 7.13
C PRO A 49 7.99 0.17 7.74
N GLY A 50 8.64 0.22 8.91
CA GLY A 50 8.69 1.48 9.68
C GLY A 50 9.96 1.77 10.47
N SER A 51 10.92 0.84 10.54
CA SER A 51 12.24 1.14 11.08
C SER A 51 13.25 0.69 10.06
N ARG A 52 13.84 1.64 9.32
CA ARG A 52 15.02 1.37 8.50
C ARG A 52 16.04 0.73 9.45
N LYS A 53 16.23 -0.59 9.32
CA LYS A 53 17.17 -1.34 10.17
C LYS A 53 18.51 -0.60 10.09
N SER A 54 19.11 -0.28 11.23
CA SER A 54 20.45 0.31 11.28
C SER A 54 21.37 -0.46 10.33
N VAL A 55 22.18 0.27 9.54
CA VAL A 55 23.10 -0.37 8.58
C VAL A 55 24.00 -1.36 9.29
N ILE A 56 24.40 -1.13 10.55
CA ILE A 56 25.18 -2.10 11.34
C ILE A 56 24.41 -3.42 11.52
N ARG A 57 23.11 -3.34 11.82
CA ARG A 57 22.27 -4.52 11.99
C ARG A 57 22.05 -5.24 10.66
N GLN A 58 21.80 -4.49 9.59
CA GLN A 58 21.64 -5.06 8.25
C GLN A 58 22.93 -5.72 7.76
N VAL A 59 24.07 -5.08 7.98
CA VAL A 59 25.40 -5.60 7.64
C VAL A 59 25.68 -6.89 8.41
N ARG A 60 25.38 -6.95 9.72
CA ARG A 60 25.50 -8.19 10.50
C ARG A 60 24.58 -9.29 9.99
N GLU A 61 23.32 -8.98 9.70
CA GLU A 61 22.36 -9.95 9.16
C GLU A 61 22.80 -10.48 7.79
N SER A 62 23.30 -9.60 6.91
CA SER A 62 23.87 -10.00 5.62
C SER A 62 25.18 -10.76 5.78
N GLN A 63 26.02 -10.42 6.77
CA GLN A 63 27.26 -11.12 7.06
C GLN A 63 26.98 -12.53 7.56
N ASP A 64 26.04 -12.70 8.50
CA ASP A 64 25.64 -14.02 9.02
C ASP A 64 25.03 -14.88 7.90
N ALA A 65 24.20 -14.29 7.03
CA ALA A 65 23.65 -14.97 5.86
C ALA A 65 24.77 -15.36 4.87
N PHE A 66 25.71 -14.46 4.64
CA PHE A 66 26.82 -14.67 3.73
C PHE A 66 27.84 -15.70 4.24
N GLU A 67 28.13 -15.72 5.54
CA GLU A 67 28.97 -16.74 6.18
C GLU A 67 28.33 -18.13 6.10
N ARG A 68 27.00 -18.22 6.16
CA ARG A 68 26.27 -19.48 5.92
C ARG A 68 26.40 -19.93 4.47
N LEU A 69 26.13 -19.04 3.52
CA LEU A 69 26.24 -19.35 2.09
C LEU A 69 27.67 -19.62 1.64
N SER A 70 28.67 -19.00 2.26
CA SER A 70 30.09 -19.24 2.00
C SER A 70 30.55 -20.62 2.49
N ARG A 71 29.88 -21.20 3.51
CA ARG A 71 30.14 -22.59 3.91
C ARG A 71 29.48 -23.59 2.98
N GLU A 72 28.39 -23.19 2.32
CA GLU A 72 27.61 -24.03 1.42
C GLU A 72 28.14 -24.00 -0.03
N SER A 73 28.81 -22.91 -0.44
CA SER A 73 29.29 -22.75 -1.82
C SER A 73 30.73 -22.24 -1.92
N GLU A 74 31.56 -23.00 -2.63
CA GLU A 74 32.96 -22.63 -2.92
C GLU A 74 33.07 -21.45 -3.90
N GLY A 75 32.06 -21.26 -4.76
CA GLY A 75 32.02 -20.16 -5.73
C GLY A 75 31.98 -18.78 -5.05
N ILE A 76 31.22 -18.66 -3.95
CA ILE A 76 31.15 -17.42 -3.15
C ILE A 76 32.48 -17.20 -2.43
N LYS A 77 33.13 -18.25 -1.93
CA LYS A 77 34.45 -18.15 -1.33
C LYS A 77 35.50 -17.62 -2.32
N ARG A 78 35.50 -18.10 -3.56
CA ARG A 78 36.37 -17.62 -4.63
C ARG A 78 36.07 -16.17 -5.03
N LEU A 79 34.79 -15.76 -4.99
CA LEU A 79 34.38 -14.38 -5.24
C LEU A 79 34.89 -13.42 -4.15
N ILE A 80 34.90 -13.84 -2.89
CA ILE A 80 35.47 -13.06 -1.77
C ILE A 80 36.98 -12.92 -1.95
N GLU A 81 37.67 -14.03 -2.17
CA GLU A 81 39.12 -14.05 -2.33
C GLU A 81 39.58 -13.22 -3.54
N GLY A 82 38.75 -13.13 -4.58
CA GLY A 82 38.98 -12.30 -5.76
C GLY A 82 38.18 -10.99 -5.80
N TYR A 83 37.60 -10.52 -4.69
CA TYR A 83 36.65 -9.41 -4.71
C TYR A 83 37.20 -8.16 -5.41
N ASP A 84 38.46 -7.82 -5.16
CA ASP A 84 39.15 -6.70 -5.80
C ASP A 84 39.33 -6.90 -7.32
N GLN A 85 39.48 -8.15 -7.78
CA GLN A 85 39.59 -8.50 -9.20
C GLN A 85 38.24 -8.42 -9.91
N TYR A 86 37.15 -8.73 -9.20
CA TYR A 86 35.80 -8.70 -9.74
C TYR A 86 35.10 -7.34 -9.55
N LEU A 87 35.68 -6.42 -8.77
CA LEU A 87 35.16 -5.07 -8.53
C LEU A 87 34.79 -4.32 -9.83
N PRO A 88 35.62 -4.33 -10.89
CA PRO A 88 35.28 -3.68 -12.16
C PRO A 88 34.08 -4.32 -12.87
N LEU A 89 33.87 -5.63 -12.71
CA LEU A 89 32.75 -6.37 -13.31
C LEU A 89 31.45 -6.22 -12.50
N LEU A 90 31.56 -5.89 -11.21
CA LEU A 90 30.43 -5.66 -10.31
C LEU A 90 29.89 -4.22 -10.41
N ASN A 91 30.65 -3.28 -10.98
CA ASN A 91 30.19 -1.91 -11.22
C ASN A 91 29.54 -1.78 -12.62
N ILE A 92 28.35 -2.37 -12.79
CA ILE A 92 27.62 -2.39 -14.07
C ILE A 92 26.95 -1.02 -14.39
N SER A 93 27.14 0.00 -13.54
CA SER A 93 26.38 1.26 -13.61
C SER A 93 26.88 2.30 -14.63
N THR A 94 27.86 1.98 -15.49
CA THR A 94 28.41 2.96 -16.45
C THR A 94 28.35 2.58 -17.93
N VAL A 95 27.73 1.45 -18.30
CA VAL A 95 27.64 1.03 -19.71
C VAL A 95 26.21 0.75 -20.21
N LEU A 96 25.17 1.08 -19.42
CA LEU A 96 23.82 1.26 -19.99
C LEU A 96 23.54 2.75 -20.16
N PRO A 97 23.21 3.23 -21.38
CA PRO A 97 22.66 4.56 -21.55
C PRO A 97 21.25 4.58 -20.96
N VAL A 98 21.14 5.08 -19.73
CA VAL A 98 19.88 5.61 -19.21
C VAL A 98 19.53 6.85 -20.03
N SER A 99 18.50 6.71 -20.86
CA SER A 99 17.81 7.75 -21.59
C SER A 99 17.15 8.73 -20.63
N SER A 100 17.91 9.69 -20.10
CA SER A 100 17.32 10.89 -19.50
C SER A 100 18.36 12.00 -19.39
N SER A 101 18.42 12.83 -20.43
CA SER A 101 18.63 14.27 -20.26
C SER A 101 18.21 15.00 -21.53
N SER A 102 17.06 15.65 -21.43
CA SER A 102 16.85 17.04 -21.82
C SER A 102 17.92 17.64 -22.74
N GLN A 103 17.66 17.64 -24.04
CA GLN A 103 18.22 18.63 -24.95
C GLN A 103 17.09 19.19 -25.80
N GLN A 104 16.81 20.46 -25.53
CA GLN A 104 16.01 21.36 -26.34
C GLN A 104 16.67 21.50 -27.72
N GLN A 105 15.92 21.19 -28.78
CA GLN A 105 16.20 21.66 -30.14
C GLN A 105 14.88 22.11 -30.74
N GLU A 106 14.66 23.42 -30.71
CA GLU A 106 13.64 24.13 -31.50
C GLU A 106 14.42 25.10 -32.40
N LEU A 107 14.49 24.78 -33.69
CA LEU A 107 14.97 25.68 -34.75
C LEU A 107 14.17 25.36 -36.02
N GLU A 108 12.97 25.94 -36.08
CA GLU A 108 12.28 26.35 -37.29
C GLU A 108 12.54 27.87 -37.44
N GLN A 109 12.65 28.55 -38.57
CA GLN A 109 12.35 28.33 -39.98
C GLN A 109 13.04 29.50 -40.71
N SER A 110 13.51 29.31 -41.94
CA SER A 110 13.71 30.42 -42.89
C SER A 110 13.10 30.02 -44.22
N GLN A 111 12.06 30.77 -44.59
CA GLN A 111 11.33 30.67 -45.86
C GLN A 111 12.26 31.02 -47.02
N SER A 112 12.16 30.29 -48.14
CA SER A 112 12.13 30.94 -49.46
C SER A 112 11.42 30.05 -50.49
N ASN A 113 10.50 30.71 -51.19
CA ASN A 113 9.74 30.22 -52.32
C ASN A 113 10.65 29.80 -53.50
N LYS A 114 10.33 28.69 -54.18
CA LYS A 114 9.97 28.71 -55.61
C LYS A 114 9.56 27.32 -56.12
N SER A 115 8.31 27.23 -56.54
CA SER A 115 7.84 26.21 -57.49
C SER A 115 8.35 26.50 -58.90
N SER A 116 8.36 25.40 -59.67
CA SER A 116 8.31 25.28 -61.13
C SER A 116 9.51 25.81 -61.91
N ASN A 117 10.34 24.90 -62.41
CA ASN A 117 10.34 24.60 -63.84
C ASN A 117 11.12 23.33 -64.17
N ASP A 118 10.58 22.63 -65.17
CA ASP A 118 11.12 21.49 -65.89
C ASP A 118 12.62 21.58 -66.16
N ASN A 119 13.35 20.47 -65.93
CA ASN A 119 14.15 19.81 -66.96
C ASN A 119 14.85 18.56 -66.38
N ASP A 120 14.48 17.43 -66.96
CA ASP A 120 15.36 16.32 -67.35
C ASP A 120 16.85 16.50 -67.02
N THR A 121 17.33 15.80 -65.99
CA THR A 121 18.61 15.07 -66.05
C THR A 121 18.57 13.95 -65.02
N GLY A 122 18.55 12.71 -65.49
CA GLY A 122 18.70 11.53 -64.65
C GLY A 122 20.04 11.56 -63.90
N ILE A 123 19.97 11.69 -62.59
CA ILE A 123 21.02 11.23 -61.68
C ILE A 123 20.33 10.23 -60.75
N PRO A 124 20.50 8.92 -60.95
CA PRO A 124 20.08 7.95 -59.96
C PRO A 124 20.92 8.21 -58.72
N MET A 125 20.29 8.70 -57.65
CA MET A 125 20.84 8.57 -56.31
C MET A 125 21.18 7.08 -56.14
N PRO A 126 22.43 6.70 -55.84
CA PRO A 126 22.68 5.34 -55.41
C PRO A 126 21.89 5.19 -54.10
N ASN A 127 20.83 4.39 -54.14
CA ASN A 127 20.35 3.72 -52.95
C ASN A 127 21.58 2.97 -52.43
N THR A 128 22.29 3.56 -51.48
CA THR A 128 23.22 2.82 -50.66
C THR A 128 22.34 1.88 -49.88
N ASP A 129 22.15 0.68 -50.43
CA ASP A 129 21.53 -0.42 -49.74
C ASP A 129 22.41 -0.68 -48.51
N GLU A 130 22.05 -0.09 -47.38
CA GLU A 130 22.67 -0.31 -46.06
C GLU A 130 22.75 -1.82 -45.75
N SER A 131 21.85 -2.60 -46.38
CA SER A 131 21.80 -4.06 -46.44
C SER A 131 23.00 -4.73 -47.13
N SER A 132 23.83 -3.97 -47.86
CA SER A 132 25.01 -4.45 -48.59
C SER A 132 26.35 -4.07 -47.92
N LEU A 133 26.34 -3.24 -46.86
CA LEU A 133 27.56 -2.88 -46.13
C LEU A 133 28.07 -4.01 -45.21
N LEU A 134 27.20 -4.95 -44.86
CA LEU A 134 27.54 -6.09 -44.01
C LEU A 134 27.70 -7.34 -44.88
N PRO A 135 28.82 -8.08 -44.75
CA PRO A 135 28.98 -9.37 -45.43
C PRO A 135 27.79 -10.29 -45.15
N ASP A 136 27.37 -11.07 -46.15
CA ASP A 136 26.20 -11.96 -46.05
C ASP A 136 26.27 -12.94 -44.87
N GLN A 137 27.48 -13.31 -44.48
CA GLN A 137 27.75 -14.13 -43.29
C GLN A 137 27.37 -13.41 -41.99
N VAL A 138 27.65 -12.12 -41.88
CA VAL A 138 27.32 -11.30 -40.70
C VAL A 138 25.80 -11.08 -40.61
N LYS A 139 25.14 -10.91 -41.75
CA LYS A 139 23.67 -10.84 -41.82
C LYS A 139 23.04 -12.15 -41.37
N LEU A 140 23.56 -13.29 -41.83
CA LEU A 140 23.07 -14.60 -41.41
C LEU A 140 23.29 -14.82 -39.91
N THR A 141 24.46 -14.50 -39.37
CA THR A 141 24.71 -14.65 -37.92
C THR A 141 23.80 -13.75 -37.10
N MET A 142 23.60 -12.51 -37.51
CA MET A 142 22.69 -11.59 -36.85
C MET A 142 21.24 -12.07 -36.91
N VAL A 143 20.78 -12.64 -38.03
CA VAL A 143 19.45 -13.25 -38.15
C VAL A 143 19.34 -14.52 -37.29
N MET A 144 20.39 -15.33 -37.20
CA MET A 144 20.39 -16.53 -36.35
C MET A 144 20.41 -16.20 -34.87
N GLU A 145 21.14 -15.15 -34.48
CA GLU A 145 21.18 -14.62 -33.12
C GLU A 145 19.84 -14.00 -32.72
N SER A 146 19.25 -13.18 -33.61
CA SER A 146 17.94 -12.55 -33.39
C SER A 146 16.73 -13.45 -33.67
N ALA A 147 16.94 -14.69 -34.15
CA ALA A 147 15.83 -15.58 -34.50
C ALA A 147 14.90 -15.87 -33.31
N ASN A 148 15.48 -15.96 -32.10
CA ASN A 148 14.69 -16.16 -30.89
C ASN A 148 13.89 -14.91 -30.53
N ASP A 149 14.49 -13.73 -30.65
CA ASP A 149 13.84 -12.44 -30.38
C ASP A 149 12.69 -12.18 -31.36
N LEU A 150 12.87 -12.53 -32.63
CA LEU A 150 11.81 -12.43 -33.65
C LEU A 150 10.64 -13.37 -33.35
N LYS A 151 10.92 -14.56 -32.83
CA LYS A 151 9.88 -15.52 -32.43
C LYS A 151 9.13 -15.05 -31.17
N GLU A 152 9.84 -14.45 -30.23
CA GLU A 152 9.25 -13.82 -29.05
C GLU A 152 8.42 -12.59 -29.43
N ALA A 153 8.90 -11.77 -30.36
CA ALA A 153 8.16 -10.65 -30.93
C ALA A 153 6.89 -11.10 -31.67
N ASP A 154 6.95 -12.16 -32.49
CA ASP A 154 5.76 -12.72 -33.15
C ASP A 154 4.74 -13.24 -32.12
N ARG A 155 5.22 -13.88 -31.05
CA ARG A 155 4.34 -14.32 -29.95
C ARG A 155 3.68 -13.14 -29.24
N THR A 156 4.45 -12.10 -28.90
CA THR A 156 3.92 -10.92 -28.20
C THR A 156 2.98 -10.11 -29.09
N LEU A 157 3.26 -9.99 -30.39
CA LEU A 157 2.35 -9.35 -31.34
C LEU A 157 1.03 -10.13 -31.48
N ARG A 158 1.08 -11.46 -31.54
CA ARG A 158 -0.15 -12.28 -31.50
C ARG A 158 -0.89 -12.15 -30.19
N GLU A 159 -0.19 -12.06 -29.07
CA GLU A 159 -0.80 -11.84 -27.76
C GLU A 159 -1.47 -10.46 -27.70
N ILE A 160 -0.81 -9.42 -28.21
CA ILE A 160 -1.38 -8.09 -28.35
C ILE A 160 -2.64 -8.17 -29.23
N ASP A 161 -2.59 -8.80 -30.41
CA ASP A 161 -3.74 -8.97 -31.30
C ASP A 161 -4.91 -9.75 -30.66
N LEU A 162 -4.61 -10.75 -29.83
CA LEU A 162 -5.64 -11.44 -29.05
C LEU A 162 -6.23 -10.52 -27.97
N LEU A 163 -5.42 -9.68 -27.33
CA LEU A 163 -5.89 -8.70 -26.36
C LEU A 163 -6.66 -7.54 -27.02
N THR A 164 -6.28 -7.12 -28.23
CA THR A 164 -7.03 -6.13 -29.01
C THR A 164 -8.38 -6.70 -29.46
N GLN A 165 -8.42 -7.94 -29.93
CA GLN A 165 -9.67 -8.61 -30.30
C GLN A 165 -10.62 -8.81 -29.10
N ARG A 166 -10.05 -8.93 -27.90
CA ARG A 166 -10.81 -8.99 -26.64
C ARG A 166 -11.17 -7.61 -26.08
N ASP A 167 -10.93 -6.56 -26.85
CA ASP A 167 -11.22 -5.16 -26.52
C ASP A 167 -10.54 -4.70 -25.22
N ALA A 168 -9.38 -5.31 -24.91
CA ALA A 168 -8.56 -4.96 -23.76
C ALA A 168 -7.57 -3.82 -24.07
N GLN A 169 -7.77 -3.08 -25.17
CA GLN A 169 -6.98 -1.89 -25.48
C GLN A 169 -7.47 -0.71 -24.66
N GLY A 170 -6.64 -0.29 -23.70
CA GLY A 170 -6.93 0.84 -22.80
C GLY A 170 -7.79 0.42 -21.61
N SER A 171 -7.17 0.00 -20.51
CA SER A 171 -7.78 -0.26 -19.19
C SER A 171 -9.12 -1.03 -19.11
N GLY A 172 -9.61 -1.63 -20.19
CA GLY A 172 -10.95 -2.21 -20.30
C GLY A 172 -12.05 -1.19 -20.01
N GLN A 173 -12.99 -1.56 -19.15
CA GLN A 173 -14.14 -0.74 -18.75
C GLN A 173 -13.80 0.34 -17.69
N LEU A 174 -12.53 0.63 -17.43
CA LEU A 174 -12.20 1.58 -16.37
C LEU A 174 -12.72 2.99 -16.68
N GLU A 175 -12.79 3.36 -17.96
CA GLU A 175 -13.38 4.63 -18.39
C GLU A 175 -14.87 4.71 -18.02
N ASP A 176 -15.61 3.60 -18.12
CA ASP A 176 -17.01 3.49 -17.69
C ASP A 176 -17.17 3.53 -16.15
N LEU A 177 -16.11 3.22 -15.40
CA LEU A 177 -16.12 3.25 -13.94
C LEU A 177 -15.82 4.64 -13.36
N ILE A 178 -15.16 5.53 -14.12
CA ILE A 178 -14.91 6.92 -13.71
C ILE A 178 -16.22 7.66 -13.36
N PRO A 179 -17.29 7.64 -14.17
CA PRO A 179 -18.55 8.30 -13.83
C PRO A 179 -19.31 7.62 -12.68
N LEU A 180 -19.00 6.37 -12.34
CA LEU A 180 -19.67 5.65 -11.23
C LEU A 180 -19.09 5.98 -9.85
N LYS A 181 -17.84 6.46 -9.78
CA LYS A 181 -17.18 6.88 -8.53
C LYS A 181 -18.01 7.84 -7.67
N PRO A 182 -18.62 8.93 -8.19
CA PRO A 182 -19.44 9.82 -7.37
C PRO A 182 -20.68 9.12 -6.80
N ASN A 183 -21.30 8.21 -7.55
CA ASN A 183 -22.45 7.43 -7.06
C ASN A 183 -22.04 6.48 -5.94
N LEU A 184 -20.85 5.86 -6.04
CA LEU A 184 -20.31 5.02 -4.97
C LEU A 184 -20.04 5.85 -3.70
N ILE A 185 -19.43 7.02 -3.85
CA ILE A 185 -19.18 7.93 -2.71
C ILE A 185 -20.49 8.36 -2.05
N HIS A 186 -21.51 8.69 -2.85
CA HIS A 186 -22.84 9.02 -2.34
C HIS A 186 -23.45 7.84 -1.57
N ALA A 187 -23.44 6.63 -2.15
CA ALA A 187 -23.98 5.44 -1.52
C ALA A 187 -23.25 5.09 -0.21
N ILE A 188 -21.92 5.22 -0.17
CA ILE A 188 -21.13 5.01 1.05
C ILE A 188 -21.54 6.03 2.13
N LYS A 189 -21.69 7.30 1.75
CA LYS A 189 -22.09 8.36 2.69
C LYS A 189 -23.51 8.12 3.23
N GLU A 190 -24.45 7.77 2.37
CA GLU A 190 -25.81 7.43 2.76
C GLU A 190 -25.82 6.24 3.73
N HIS A 191 -25.05 5.20 3.44
CA HIS A 191 -24.91 4.04 4.30
C HIS A 191 -24.33 4.41 5.68
N GLN A 192 -23.33 5.29 5.73
CA GLN A 192 -22.77 5.77 6.99
C GLN A 192 -23.79 6.54 7.83
N VAL A 193 -24.64 7.36 7.21
CA VAL A 193 -25.72 8.08 7.91
C VAL A 193 -26.74 7.09 8.46
N ARG A 194 -27.24 6.18 7.61
CA ARG A 194 -28.19 5.14 8.03
C ARG A 194 -27.62 4.26 9.15
N SER A 195 -26.34 3.91 9.08
CA SER A 195 -25.68 3.14 10.14
C SER A 195 -25.69 3.87 11.49
N LYS A 196 -25.49 5.20 11.50
CA LYS A 196 -25.56 6.00 12.73
C LYS A 196 -26.97 6.11 13.29
N GLU A 197 -27.99 6.14 12.44
CA GLU A 197 -29.38 6.12 12.88
C GLU A 197 -29.74 4.76 13.48
N LEU A 198 -29.29 3.67 12.86
CA LEU A 198 -29.51 2.32 13.36
C LEU A 198 -28.84 2.09 14.73
N THR A 199 -27.64 2.63 14.94
CA THR A 199 -26.99 2.53 16.27
C THR A 199 -27.75 3.31 17.34
N LYS A 200 -28.35 4.46 17.02
CA LYS A 200 -29.22 5.19 17.96
C LYS A 200 -30.44 4.36 18.34
N VAL A 201 -31.16 3.83 17.34
CA VAL A 201 -32.33 2.97 17.59
C VAL A 201 -31.96 1.72 18.38
N LYS A 202 -30.81 1.10 18.07
CA LYS A 202 -30.30 -0.04 18.85
C LYS A 202 -30.08 0.36 20.31
N ASN A 203 -29.43 1.50 20.55
CA ASN A 203 -29.17 1.98 21.91
C ASN A 203 -30.48 2.24 22.65
N ASP A 204 -31.46 2.85 21.99
CA ASP A 204 -32.78 3.11 22.57
C ASP A 204 -33.51 1.81 22.94
N ILE A 205 -33.46 0.79 22.08
CA ILE A 205 -34.02 -0.54 22.36
C ILE A 205 -33.28 -1.19 23.53
N THR A 206 -31.95 -1.13 23.58
CA THR A 206 -31.20 -1.71 24.69
C THR A 206 -31.49 -1.01 26.01
N ALA A 207 -31.67 0.31 26.00
CA ALA A 207 -32.06 1.08 27.17
C ALA A 207 -33.48 0.73 27.63
N LEU A 208 -34.41 0.55 26.68
CA LEU A 208 -35.77 0.11 26.97
C LEU A 208 -35.78 -1.30 27.56
N LEU A 209 -35.00 -2.22 27.00
CA LEU A 209 -34.89 -3.59 27.49
C LEU A 209 -34.29 -3.64 28.90
N SER A 210 -33.26 -2.83 29.17
CA SER A 210 -32.69 -2.69 30.52
C SER A 210 -33.74 -2.20 31.51
N ARG A 211 -34.47 -1.13 31.17
CA ARG A 211 -35.54 -0.60 32.05
C ARG A 211 -36.64 -1.62 32.29
N TYR A 212 -37.01 -2.39 31.27
CA TYR A 212 -38.00 -3.45 31.41
C TYR A 212 -37.49 -4.58 32.32
N ASN A 213 -36.22 -4.97 32.17
CA ASN A 213 -35.59 -5.95 33.04
C ASN A 213 -35.55 -5.46 34.50
N ASP A 214 -35.17 -4.20 34.73
CA ASP A 214 -35.15 -3.59 36.06
C ASP A 214 -36.57 -3.54 36.66
N PHE A 215 -37.56 -3.11 35.87
CA PHE A 215 -38.96 -3.09 36.28
C PHE A 215 -39.47 -4.50 36.64
N THR A 216 -39.11 -5.50 35.85
CA THR A 216 -39.50 -6.90 36.12
C THR A 216 -38.83 -7.43 37.38
N SER A 217 -37.55 -7.09 37.60
CA SER A 217 -36.84 -7.43 38.84
C SER A 217 -37.51 -6.80 40.05
N THR A 218 -37.75 -5.49 40.04
CA THR A 218 -38.41 -4.77 41.14
C THR A 218 -39.83 -5.29 41.39
N THR A 219 -40.58 -5.63 40.34
CA THR A 219 -41.92 -6.20 40.48
C THR A 219 -41.86 -7.62 41.08
N SER A 220 -40.86 -8.40 40.70
CA SER A 220 -40.64 -9.74 41.26
C SER A 220 -40.25 -9.66 42.74
N ASP A 221 -39.34 -8.74 43.09
CA ASP A 221 -38.93 -8.48 44.48
C ASP A 221 -40.14 -8.04 45.32
N LEU A 222 -40.95 -7.10 44.81
CA LEU A 222 -42.18 -6.67 45.49
C LEU A 222 -43.17 -7.83 45.68
N PHE A 223 -43.31 -8.70 44.69
CA PHE A 223 -44.19 -9.86 44.81
C PHE A 223 -43.68 -10.86 45.85
N ILE A 224 -42.37 -11.05 45.93
CA ILE A 224 -41.73 -11.86 46.97
C ILE A 224 -41.98 -11.24 48.35
N ASP A 225 -41.82 -9.93 48.51
CA ASP A 225 -42.07 -9.24 49.78
C ASP A 225 -43.54 -9.39 50.22
N VAL A 226 -44.48 -9.14 49.31
CA VAL A 226 -45.92 -9.33 49.57
C VAL A 226 -46.23 -10.78 49.94
N HIS A 227 -45.57 -11.75 49.32
CA HIS A 227 -45.75 -13.16 49.65
C HIS A 227 -45.28 -13.47 51.08
N HIS A 228 -44.13 -12.95 51.50
CA HIS A 228 -43.64 -13.13 52.87
C HIS A 228 -44.55 -12.46 53.90
N ASP A 229 -45.04 -11.25 53.63
CA ASP A 229 -45.97 -10.55 54.50
C ASP A 229 -47.30 -11.30 54.63
N LEU A 230 -47.81 -11.85 53.53
CA LEU A 230 -49.03 -12.66 53.53
C LEU A 230 -48.83 -13.95 54.33
N GLN A 231 -47.71 -14.64 54.15
CA GLN A 231 -47.39 -15.85 54.91
C GLN A 231 -47.23 -15.56 56.40
N TYR A 232 -46.62 -14.43 56.77
CA TYR A 232 -46.53 -14.00 58.17
C TYR A 232 -47.92 -13.72 58.77
N LEU A 233 -48.82 -13.11 58.01
CA LEU A 233 -50.20 -12.86 58.44
C LEU A 233 -50.98 -14.18 58.58
N GLU A 234 -50.84 -15.10 57.64
CA GLU A 234 -51.45 -16.44 57.68
C GLU A 234 -51.00 -17.20 58.93
N ASP A 235 -49.69 -17.32 59.17
CA ASP A 235 -49.12 -17.93 60.38
C ASP A 235 -49.67 -17.30 61.66
N ARG A 236 -49.87 -15.98 61.65
CA ARG A 236 -50.40 -15.25 62.81
C ARG A 236 -51.89 -15.51 63.03
N VAL A 237 -52.67 -15.61 61.96
CA VAL A 237 -54.09 -16.01 62.01
C VAL A 237 -54.21 -17.43 62.52
N ASP A 238 -53.43 -18.37 61.99
CA ASP A 238 -53.41 -19.78 62.43
C ASP A 238 -53.09 -19.91 63.93
N ARG A 239 -52.11 -19.14 64.41
CA ARG A 239 -51.78 -19.09 65.85
C ARG A 239 -52.91 -18.52 66.69
N LEU A 240 -53.68 -17.55 66.19
CA LEU A 240 -54.83 -17.01 66.90
C LEU A 240 -56.02 -17.96 66.88
N GLU A 241 -56.27 -18.64 65.75
CA GLU A 241 -57.32 -19.64 65.63
C GLU A 241 -57.07 -20.85 66.52
N THR A 242 -55.83 -21.36 66.53
CA THR A 242 -55.44 -22.47 67.41
C THR A 242 -55.55 -22.10 68.90
N LYS A 243 -55.18 -20.87 69.29
CA LYS A 243 -55.39 -20.37 70.65
C LYS A 243 -56.88 -20.28 70.99
N ARG A 244 -57.68 -19.68 70.11
CA ARG A 244 -59.13 -19.57 70.28
C ARG A 244 -59.81 -20.93 70.40
N ARG A 245 -59.38 -21.91 69.61
CA ARG A 245 -59.89 -23.29 69.66
C ARG A 245 -59.59 -23.94 71.01
N LYS A 246 -58.36 -23.81 71.51
CA LYS A 246 -57.98 -24.31 72.85
C LYS A 246 -58.77 -23.65 73.97
N GLU A 247 -59.00 -22.34 73.89
CA GLU A 247 -59.82 -21.62 74.87
C GLU A 247 -61.27 -22.12 74.88
N LEU A 248 -61.86 -22.36 73.71
CA LEU A 248 -63.20 -22.94 73.60
C LEU A 248 -63.27 -24.37 74.15
N GLU A 249 -62.29 -25.21 73.83
CA GLU A 249 -62.17 -26.57 74.36
C GLU A 249 -61.99 -26.58 75.89
N SER A 250 -61.35 -25.56 76.47
CA SER A 250 -61.20 -25.45 77.93
C SER A 250 -62.45 -24.95 78.67
N ARG A 251 -63.44 -24.42 77.94
CA ARG A 251 -64.69 -23.89 78.51
C ARG A 251 -65.83 -24.89 78.56
N TYR A 252 -65.72 -25.99 77.83
CA TYR A 252 -66.70 -27.09 77.81
C TYR A 252 -66.15 -28.30 78.57
#